data_AF-A0A1V1GZ13-F1
#
_entry.id   AF-A0A1V1GZ13-F1
#
_cell.length_a   1.000
_cell.length_b   1.000
_cell.length_c   1.000
_cell.angle_alpha   90.00
_cell.angle_beta   90.00
_cell.angle_gamma   90.00
#
_symmetry.space_group_name_H-M   'P 1'
#
loop_
_entity.id
_entity.type
_entity.pdbx_description
1 polymer ?
#
loop_
_entity_poly.entity_id
_entity_poly.type
_entity_poly.pdbx_seq_one_letter_code
_entity_poly.pdbx_strand_id
1 'polypeptide(L)'
;YADDMIVLAKNGACLQDKLDRLGEVLEVSGMAINAKKSRSISIARDGRRKCLLLLPNDFTIQGDTISHMTVTDTYRYLGLQFGWKGRVAPKQTCEAMFMLCELSAAPLKPYQRLDILKNFLVPRLLHSLILGGAHRKTMLKLDRLIRLNVRSWMRLPKDTSLGLLHSTIKYGGLGIPCLSVSVPLYQRKRLQKLCNSSRLLDKTIMSLPSSHSILRSVNRPCKIGSSVVTSAAEVKFAWRDFLNQSVDGRDLNLFDIDPGSHRWLTVPENVFPRLHLRGIQLRAGVLSTKSRATRGRRTDTTNVQCRGLCRQIETLAHIEQVCEVTHDVRCARHNRVLKKLERVLKKKVGSSWIEPIIPTEKTFIKPDLVVKNNHTVTVMDVSVVSGYRMEETWRLKVRKYSSPENAQAIERATGVDGPLVHLPVVLSFKGLLYGPSGRGLRGFGLSERDIGDLCLLTIQGSLNCYDMYTRGTC
;
A
#
# COMPACT_ATOMS: atom_id res chain seq x y z
N TYR A 1 4.03 -16.15 -31.40
CA TYR A 1 4.71 -15.17 -30.53
C TYR A 1 6.13 -15.65 -30.43
N ALA A 2 7.10 -14.88 -30.95
CA ALA A 2 8.41 -15.44 -31.29
C ALA A 2 8.24 -16.71 -32.16
N ASP A 3 8.70 -17.86 -31.68
CA ASP A 3 8.65 -19.18 -32.31
C ASP A 3 7.29 -19.90 -32.15
N ASP A 4 6.51 -19.59 -31.12
CA ASP A 4 5.20 -20.25 -30.90
C ASP A 4 4.17 -19.83 -31.97
N MET A 5 3.73 -20.77 -32.81
CA MET A 5 2.70 -20.54 -33.84
C MET A 5 1.42 -21.34 -33.60
N ILE A 6 0.28 -20.77 -33.98
CA ILE A 6 -1.02 -21.45 -33.99
C ILE A 6 -1.55 -21.42 -35.42
N VAL A 7 -1.72 -22.60 -36.02
CA VAL A 7 -2.26 -22.77 -37.37
C VAL A 7 -3.71 -23.24 -37.27
N LEU A 8 -4.61 -22.55 -37.96
CA LEU A 8 -6.04 -22.88 -37.99
C LEU A 8 -6.47 -23.22 -39.41
N ALA A 9 -7.25 -24.29 -39.56
CA ALA A 9 -7.84 -24.72 -40.83
C ALA A 9 -9.29 -25.20 -40.62
N LYS A 10 -10.06 -25.24 -41.71
CA LYS A 10 -11.48 -25.64 -41.68
C LYS A 10 -11.67 -27.15 -41.52
N ASN A 11 -10.72 -27.95 -42.01
CA ASN A 11 -10.73 -29.41 -41.96
C ASN A 11 -9.28 -29.94 -41.93
N GLY A 12 -9.12 -31.27 -41.75
CA GLY A 12 -7.81 -31.91 -41.65
C GLY A 12 -6.96 -31.76 -42.91
N ALA A 13 -7.54 -31.98 -44.10
CA ALA A 13 -6.79 -31.86 -45.37
C ALA A 13 -6.20 -30.45 -45.57
N CYS A 14 -6.98 -29.41 -45.30
CA CYS A 14 -6.49 -28.02 -45.35
C CYS A 14 -5.48 -27.70 -44.25
N LEU A 15 -5.47 -28.43 -43.13
CA LEU A 15 -4.44 -28.25 -42.11
C LEU A 15 -3.12 -28.86 -42.60
N GLN A 16 -3.16 -30.07 -43.18
CA GLN A 16 -1.98 -30.73 -43.72
C GLN A 16 -1.33 -29.89 -44.84
N ASP A 17 -2.11 -29.44 -45.84
CA ASP A 17 -1.60 -28.55 -46.91
C ASP A 17 -0.95 -27.26 -46.36
N LYS A 18 -1.49 -26.70 -45.27
CA LYS A 18 -0.87 -25.55 -44.60
C LYS A 18 0.41 -25.90 -43.87
N LEU A 19 0.49 -27.09 -43.27
CA LEU A 19 1.68 -27.57 -42.56
C LEU A 19 2.81 -27.90 -43.54
N ASP A 20 2.49 -28.48 -44.70
CA ASP A 20 3.45 -28.81 -45.76
C ASP A 20 4.10 -27.53 -46.32
N ARG A 21 3.28 -26.56 -46.74
CA ARG A 21 3.77 -25.24 -47.19
C ARG A 21 4.57 -24.51 -46.13
N LEU A 22 4.14 -24.60 -44.87
CA LEU A 22 4.88 -24.01 -43.75
C LEU A 22 6.24 -24.68 -43.58
N GLY A 23 6.31 -26.01 -43.71
CA GLY A 23 7.54 -26.78 -43.67
C GLY A 23 8.52 -26.37 -44.76
N GLU A 24 8.05 -26.24 -46.01
CA GLU A 24 8.87 -25.81 -47.15
C GLU A 24 9.45 -24.40 -46.94
N VAL A 25 8.62 -23.44 -46.51
CA VAL A 25 9.07 -22.05 -46.29
C VAL A 25 10.07 -21.95 -45.14
N LEU A 26 9.87 -22.73 -44.08
CA LEU A 26 10.79 -22.75 -42.94
C LEU A 26 12.12 -23.42 -43.31
N GLU A 27 12.08 -24.48 -44.11
CA GLU A 27 13.27 -25.18 -44.60
C GLU A 27 14.14 -24.27 -45.47
N VAL A 28 13.53 -23.50 -46.38
CA VAL A 28 14.24 -22.45 -47.16
C VAL A 28 14.91 -21.41 -46.24
N SER A 29 14.31 -21.16 -45.08
CA SER A 29 14.84 -20.23 -44.08
C SER A 29 15.83 -20.87 -43.10
N GLY A 30 16.21 -22.14 -43.30
CA GLY A 30 17.11 -22.88 -42.41
C GLY A 30 16.49 -23.22 -41.04
N MET A 31 15.16 -23.23 -40.93
CA MET A 31 14.41 -23.50 -39.70
C MET A 31 13.67 -24.84 -39.77
N ALA A 32 13.60 -25.53 -38.63
CA ALA A 32 12.86 -26.77 -38.49
C ALA A 32 11.83 -26.70 -37.35
N ILE A 33 10.65 -27.30 -37.54
CA ILE A 33 9.62 -27.37 -36.52
C ILE A 33 9.86 -28.57 -35.60
N ASN A 34 9.81 -28.33 -34.29
CA ASN A 34 9.92 -29.41 -33.31
C ASN A 34 8.58 -30.14 -33.14
N ALA A 35 8.35 -31.20 -33.93
CA ALA A 35 7.11 -31.98 -33.89
C ALA A 35 6.79 -32.56 -32.50
N LYS A 36 7.80 -32.88 -31.68
CA LYS A 36 7.60 -33.39 -30.31
C LYS A 36 6.95 -32.37 -29.38
N LYS A 37 7.25 -31.08 -29.58
CA LYS A 37 6.62 -29.96 -28.84
C LYS A 37 5.30 -29.50 -29.47
N SER A 38 5.07 -29.83 -30.73
CA SER A 38 3.83 -29.53 -31.44
C SER A 38 2.68 -30.46 -31.01
N ARG A 39 1.46 -29.92 -31.07
CA ARG A 39 0.22 -30.66 -30.76
C ARG A 39 -0.87 -30.28 -31.74
N SER A 40 -1.66 -31.26 -32.18
CA SER A 40 -2.80 -31.05 -33.06
C SER A 40 -4.12 -31.27 -32.30
N ILE A 41 -5.17 -30.55 -32.70
CA ILE A 41 -6.52 -30.70 -32.15
C ILE A 41 -7.50 -30.69 -33.32
N SER A 42 -8.22 -31.79 -33.53
CA SER A 42 -9.31 -31.88 -34.51
C SER A 42 -10.64 -32.03 -33.79
N ILE A 43 -11.52 -31.05 -33.92
CA ILE A 43 -12.83 -31.03 -33.26
C ILE A 43 -13.93 -31.31 -34.29
N ALA A 44 -14.71 -32.37 -34.07
CA ALA A 44 -15.89 -32.71 -34.86
C ALA A 44 -17.16 -32.64 -34.02
N ARG A 45 -18.32 -32.49 -34.67
CA ARG A 45 -19.63 -32.49 -34.00
C ARG A 45 -20.36 -33.80 -34.27
N ASP A 46 -20.80 -34.47 -33.22
CA ASP A 46 -21.76 -35.57 -33.33
C ASP A 46 -23.18 -34.98 -33.22
N GLY A 47 -23.87 -34.91 -34.36
CA GLY A 47 -25.23 -34.39 -34.44
C GLY A 47 -26.26 -35.23 -33.69
N ARG A 48 -26.05 -36.56 -33.58
CA ARG A 48 -27.00 -37.48 -32.92
C ARG A 48 -26.89 -37.39 -31.41
N ARG A 49 -25.67 -37.39 -30.88
CA ARG A 49 -25.43 -37.30 -29.43
C ARG A 49 -25.36 -35.86 -28.91
N LYS A 50 -25.46 -34.86 -29.80
CA LYS A 50 -25.35 -33.42 -29.50
C LYS A 50 -24.07 -33.08 -28.73
N CYS A 51 -22.96 -33.76 -29.03
CA CYS A 51 -21.67 -33.58 -28.38
C CYS A 51 -20.55 -33.23 -29.37
N LEU A 52 -19.40 -32.77 -28.84
CA LEU A 52 -18.18 -32.54 -29.61
C LEU A 52 -17.23 -33.73 -29.39
N LEU A 53 -16.60 -34.17 -30.46
CA LEU A 53 -15.63 -35.27 -30.49
C LEU A 53 -14.25 -34.72 -30.83
N LEU A 54 -13.23 -35.31 -30.22
CA LEU A 54 -11.85 -35.14 -30.66
C LEU A 54 -11.49 -36.28 -31.60
N LEU A 55 -11.08 -35.94 -32.81
CA LEU A 55 -10.63 -36.92 -33.80
C LEU A 55 -9.12 -37.12 -33.64
N PRO A 56 -8.63 -38.37 -33.56
CA PRO A 56 -7.21 -38.70 -33.50
C PRO A 56 -6.61 -38.61 -34.92
N ASN A 57 -6.62 -37.41 -35.49
CA ASN A 57 -6.01 -37.17 -36.79
C ASN A 57 -4.52 -36.92 -36.59
N ASP A 58 -3.71 -37.77 -37.20
CA ASP A 58 -2.26 -37.60 -37.22
C ASP A 58 -1.89 -36.69 -38.39
N PHE A 59 -1.06 -35.69 -38.10
CA PHE A 59 -0.54 -34.75 -39.10
C PHE A 59 0.97 -34.88 -39.13
N THR A 60 1.57 -34.63 -40.30
CA THR A 60 3.02 -34.65 -40.47
C THR A 60 3.55 -33.26 -40.77
N ILE A 61 4.79 -32.98 -40.38
CA ILE A 61 5.51 -31.77 -40.80
C ILE A 61 6.99 -32.09 -40.93
N GLN A 62 7.60 -31.78 -42.08
CA GLN A 62 9.01 -32.09 -42.37
C GLN A 62 9.38 -33.57 -42.10
N GLY A 63 8.45 -34.49 -42.37
CA GLY A 63 8.62 -35.94 -42.16
C GLY A 63 8.29 -36.45 -40.74
N ASP A 64 8.17 -35.56 -39.74
CA ASP A 64 7.84 -35.94 -38.37
C ASP A 64 6.33 -35.90 -38.08
N THR A 65 5.82 -36.84 -37.29
CA THR A 65 4.40 -36.90 -36.88
C THR A 65 4.12 -36.02 -35.67
N ILE A 66 3.09 -35.17 -35.77
CA ILE A 66 2.58 -34.33 -34.69
C ILE A 66 1.55 -35.11 -33.88
N SER A 67 1.78 -35.26 -32.57
CA SER A 67 0.84 -35.93 -31.68
C SER A 67 -0.49 -35.17 -31.56
N HIS A 68 -1.59 -35.88 -31.72
CA HIS A 68 -2.92 -35.36 -31.44
C HIS A 68 -3.20 -35.26 -29.94
N MET A 69 -4.03 -34.29 -29.53
CA MET A 69 -4.45 -34.14 -28.14
C MET A 69 -5.68 -34.98 -27.80
N THR A 70 -5.66 -35.58 -26.61
CA THR A 70 -6.81 -36.24 -26.00
C THR A 70 -7.65 -35.26 -25.15
N VAL A 71 -8.75 -35.76 -24.59
CA VAL A 71 -9.70 -34.97 -23.78
C VAL A 71 -9.08 -34.45 -22.48
N THR A 72 -8.12 -35.19 -21.91
CA THR A 72 -7.42 -34.86 -20.66
C THR A 72 -6.17 -34.02 -20.87
N ASP A 73 -5.66 -33.97 -22.09
CA ASP A 73 -4.42 -33.28 -22.37
C ASP A 73 -4.57 -31.77 -22.26
N THR A 74 -3.48 -31.15 -21.83
CA THR A 74 -3.36 -29.70 -21.79
C THR A 74 -2.02 -29.29 -22.38
N TYR A 75 -2.00 -28.17 -23.08
CA TYR A 75 -0.77 -27.55 -23.58
C TYR A 75 -0.59 -26.16 -22.97
N ARG A 76 0.65 -25.69 -22.91
CA ARG A 76 0.99 -24.37 -22.39
C ARG A 76 1.23 -23.42 -23.56
N TYR A 77 0.56 -22.28 -23.56
CA TYR A 77 0.78 -21.21 -24.53
C TYR A 77 0.81 -19.87 -23.80
N LEU A 78 1.89 -19.11 -23.99
CA LEU A 78 2.12 -17.82 -23.30
C LEU A 78 1.90 -17.91 -21.78
N GLY A 79 2.40 -18.97 -21.14
CA GLY A 79 2.30 -19.17 -19.70
C GLY A 79 0.90 -19.56 -19.17
N LEU A 80 -0.08 -19.80 -20.04
CA LEU A 80 -1.41 -20.29 -19.68
C LEU A 80 -1.61 -21.73 -20.15
N GLN A 81 -2.42 -22.50 -19.41
CA GLN A 81 -2.84 -23.83 -19.84
C GLN A 81 -4.13 -23.78 -20.66
N PHE A 82 -4.13 -24.52 -21.76
CA PHE A 82 -5.27 -24.73 -22.63
C PHE A 82 -5.51 -26.23 -22.79
N GLY A 83 -6.77 -26.63 -22.71
CA GLY A 83 -7.23 -27.93 -23.18
C GLY A 83 -8.03 -27.74 -24.46
N TRP A 84 -8.68 -28.80 -24.92
CA TRP A 84 -9.46 -28.74 -26.17
C TRP A 84 -10.68 -27.81 -26.11
N LYS A 85 -11.30 -27.63 -24.94
CA LYS A 85 -12.40 -26.65 -24.73
C LYS A 85 -11.90 -25.21 -24.64
N GLY A 86 -10.60 -24.99 -24.77
CA GLY A 86 -9.94 -23.72 -24.57
C GLY A 86 -9.28 -23.62 -23.21
N ARG A 87 -9.28 -22.42 -22.64
CA ARG A 87 -8.45 -22.08 -21.48
C ARG A 87 -8.85 -22.85 -20.22
N VAL A 88 -7.91 -23.55 -19.62
CA VAL A 88 -8.10 -24.25 -18.34
C VAL A 88 -8.03 -23.24 -17.20
N ALA A 89 -8.95 -23.33 -16.24
CA ALA A 89 -8.91 -22.52 -15.04
C ALA A 89 -7.62 -22.85 -14.25
N PRO A 90 -6.70 -21.90 -14.07
CA PRO A 90 -5.44 -22.22 -13.41
C PRO A 90 -5.66 -22.52 -11.91
N LYS A 91 -4.79 -23.34 -11.31
CA LYS A 91 -4.81 -23.63 -9.85
C LYS A 91 -4.17 -22.49 -9.04
N GLN A 92 -4.54 -21.23 -9.30
CA GLN A 92 -3.83 -20.07 -8.71
C GLN A 92 -3.87 -20.03 -7.19
N THR A 93 -4.94 -20.57 -6.59
CA THR A 93 -5.06 -20.60 -5.12
C THR A 93 -3.99 -21.49 -4.51
N CYS A 94 -3.70 -22.63 -5.13
CA CYS A 94 -2.69 -23.57 -4.65
C CYS A 94 -1.27 -23.01 -4.87
N GLU A 95 -1.00 -22.43 -6.04
CA GLU A 95 0.28 -21.76 -6.32
C GLU A 95 0.53 -20.60 -5.33
N ALA A 96 -0.46 -19.74 -5.11
CA ALA A 96 -0.35 -18.65 -4.15
C ALA A 96 -0.15 -19.16 -2.72
N MET A 97 -0.84 -20.23 -2.32
CA MET A 97 -0.68 -20.84 -1.00
C MET A 97 0.74 -21.38 -0.81
N PHE A 98 1.26 -22.11 -1.79
CA PHE A 98 2.63 -22.60 -1.78
C PHE A 98 3.65 -21.47 -1.63
N MET A 99 3.58 -20.44 -2.49
CA MET A 99 4.48 -19.29 -2.43
C MET A 99 4.38 -18.52 -1.10
N LEU A 100 3.17 -18.37 -0.54
CA LEU A 100 2.98 -17.71 0.76
C LEU A 100 3.53 -18.54 1.92
N CYS A 101 3.43 -19.86 1.85
CA CYS A 101 4.03 -20.77 2.84
C CYS A 101 5.56 -20.69 2.80
N GLU A 102 6.17 -20.76 1.61
CA GLU A 102 7.62 -20.62 1.44
C GLU A 102 8.11 -19.27 1.99
N LEU A 103 7.43 -18.18 1.63
CA LEU A 103 7.77 -16.84 2.10
C LEU A 103 7.62 -16.68 3.63
N SER A 104 6.67 -17.40 4.22
CA SER A 104 6.47 -17.42 5.68
C SER A 104 7.55 -18.22 6.40
N ALA A 105 7.99 -19.35 5.82
CA ALA A 105 9.01 -20.23 6.37
C ALA A 105 10.42 -19.62 6.29
N ALA A 106 10.68 -18.79 5.27
CA ALA A 106 11.98 -18.14 5.10
C ALA A 106 12.34 -17.25 6.32
N PRO A 107 13.62 -17.26 6.77
CA PRO A 107 14.11 -16.48 7.93
C PRO A 107 14.29 -14.99 7.58
N LEU A 108 13.19 -14.36 7.15
CA LEU A 108 13.16 -12.98 6.68
C LEU A 108 12.51 -12.05 7.71
N LYS A 109 12.97 -10.80 7.72
CA LYS A 109 12.34 -9.74 8.50
C LYS A 109 10.92 -9.47 7.95
N PRO A 110 9.95 -9.09 8.80
CA PRO A 110 8.57 -8.88 8.36
C PRO A 110 8.40 -7.91 7.18
N TYR A 111 9.20 -6.83 7.14
CA TYR A 111 9.16 -5.87 6.03
C TYR A 111 9.68 -6.47 4.72
N GLN A 112 10.68 -7.36 4.77
CA GLN A 112 11.20 -8.04 3.56
C GLN A 112 10.13 -8.95 2.97
N ARG A 113 9.34 -9.63 3.82
CA ARG A 113 8.20 -10.43 3.35
C ARG A 113 7.16 -9.57 2.63
N LEU A 114 6.86 -8.38 3.15
CA LEU A 114 5.94 -7.45 2.49
C LEU A 114 6.47 -6.93 1.15
N ASP A 115 7.77 -6.67 1.07
CA ASP A 115 8.40 -6.21 -0.18
C ASP A 115 8.35 -7.32 -1.25
N ILE A 116 8.76 -8.55 -0.89
CA ILE A 116 8.70 -9.71 -1.78
C ILE A 116 7.27 -9.98 -2.26
N LEU A 117 6.30 -9.89 -1.34
CA LEU A 117 4.88 -10.06 -1.66
C LEU A 117 4.43 -9.06 -2.74
N LYS A 118 4.78 -7.78 -2.59
CA LYS A 118 4.31 -6.70 -3.48
C LYS A 118 5.02 -6.68 -4.82
N ASN A 119 6.34 -6.88 -4.82
CA ASN A 119 7.17 -6.65 -6.00
C ASN A 119 7.38 -7.92 -6.83
N PHE A 120 7.18 -9.12 -6.26
CA PHE A 120 7.46 -10.38 -6.94
C PHE A 120 6.26 -11.33 -6.93
N LEU A 121 5.70 -11.65 -5.76
CA LEU A 121 4.62 -12.66 -5.65
C LEU A 121 3.33 -12.18 -6.33
N VAL A 122 2.84 -10.98 -5.99
CA VAL A 122 1.63 -10.43 -6.61
C VAL A 122 1.79 -10.25 -8.12
N PRO A 123 2.86 -9.63 -8.65
CA PRO A 123 3.08 -9.50 -10.09
C PRO A 123 3.13 -10.84 -10.83
N ARG A 124 3.75 -11.88 -10.24
CA ARG A 124 3.76 -13.23 -10.81
C ARG A 124 2.34 -13.79 -10.97
N LEU A 125 1.46 -13.56 -9.99
CA LEU A 125 0.05 -13.96 -10.08
C LEU A 125 -0.75 -13.12 -11.09
N LEU A 126 -0.43 -11.83 -11.26
CA LEU A 126 -1.21 -10.93 -12.11
C LEU A 126 -1.28 -11.40 -13.57
N HIS A 127 -0.18 -11.90 -14.13
CA HIS A 127 -0.16 -12.38 -15.51
C HIS A 127 -1.23 -13.46 -15.75
N SER A 128 -1.23 -14.51 -14.92
CA SER A 128 -2.17 -15.62 -15.02
C SER A 128 -3.59 -15.21 -14.62
N LEU A 129 -3.78 -14.24 -13.72
CA LEU A 129 -5.12 -13.78 -13.32
C LEU A 129 -5.78 -12.92 -14.39
N ILE A 130 -5.01 -12.01 -15.02
CA ILE A 130 -5.50 -11.11 -16.06
C ILE A 130 -5.82 -11.90 -17.33
N LEU A 131 -4.88 -12.72 -17.81
CA LEU A 131 -5.06 -13.47 -19.05
C LEU A 131 -5.79 -14.80 -18.86
N GLY A 132 -5.80 -15.37 -17.65
CA GLY A 132 -6.47 -16.63 -17.29
C GLY A 132 -7.96 -16.52 -16.99
N GLY A 133 -8.52 -15.31 -17.00
CA GLY A 133 -9.95 -15.04 -16.73
C GLY A 133 -10.43 -15.65 -15.42
N ALA A 134 -9.70 -15.35 -14.35
CA ALA A 134 -10.01 -15.84 -13.02
C ALA A 134 -11.40 -15.41 -12.56
N HIS A 135 -12.14 -16.34 -11.96
CA HIS A 135 -13.45 -16.05 -11.41
C HIS A 135 -13.35 -15.12 -10.18
N ARG A 136 -14.35 -14.26 -9.96
CA ARG A 136 -14.39 -13.32 -8.83
C ARG A 136 -14.19 -14.01 -7.47
N LYS A 137 -14.80 -15.18 -7.29
CA LYS A 137 -14.63 -15.99 -6.06
C LYS A 137 -13.17 -16.40 -5.83
N THR A 138 -12.41 -16.67 -6.88
CA THR A 138 -10.98 -17.01 -6.80
C THR A 138 -10.16 -15.81 -6.34
N MET A 139 -10.39 -14.64 -6.93
CA MET A 139 -9.71 -13.41 -6.51
C MET A 139 -10.00 -13.05 -5.06
N LEU A 140 -11.25 -13.19 -4.61
CA LEU A 140 -11.63 -12.99 -3.20
C LEU A 140 -10.99 -14.00 -2.24
N LYS A 141 -10.75 -15.25 -2.68
CA LYS A 141 -10.01 -16.24 -1.89
C LYS A 141 -8.53 -15.85 -1.79
N LEU A 142 -7.90 -15.46 -2.90
CA LEU A 142 -6.50 -15.00 -2.91
C LEU A 142 -6.30 -13.77 -2.01
N ASP A 143 -7.17 -12.77 -2.11
CA ASP A 143 -7.12 -11.59 -1.25
C ASP A 143 -7.23 -11.95 0.24
N ARG A 144 -8.08 -12.93 0.60
CA ARG A 144 -8.16 -13.42 1.98
C ARG A 144 -6.86 -14.10 2.43
N LEU A 145 -6.28 -14.97 1.60
CA LEU A 145 -5.02 -15.66 1.91
C LEU A 145 -3.87 -14.66 2.10
N ILE A 146 -3.74 -13.67 1.21
CA ILE A 146 -2.72 -12.63 1.31
C ILE A 146 -2.90 -11.84 2.62
N ARG A 147 -4.14 -11.38 2.91
CA ARG A 147 -4.41 -10.62 4.14
C ARG A 147 -4.14 -11.41 5.42
N LEU A 148 -4.43 -12.71 5.42
CA LEU A 148 -4.16 -13.58 6.57
C LEU A 148 -2.65 -13.67 6.85
N ASN A 149 -1.85 -13.92 5.81
CA ASN A 149 -0.39 -14.00 5.93
C ASN A 149 0.23 -12.66 6.34
N VAL A 150 -0.19 -11.57 5.71
CA VAL A 150 0.25 -10.21 6.06
C VAL A 150 -0.05 -9.89 7.52
N ARG A 151 -1.26 -10.20 8.01
CA ARG A 151 -1.60 -9.97 9.41
C ARG A 151 -0.73 -10.79 10.35
N SER A 152 -0.43 -12.04 9.99
CA SER A 152 0.49 -12.89 10.75
C SER A 152 1.90 -12.28 10.82
N TRP A 153 2.49 -11.97 9.66
CA TRP A 153 3.85 -11.41 9.58
C TRP A 153 3.99 -10.10 10.34
N MET A 154 2.95 -9.26 10.29
CA MET A 154 2.94 -7.93 10.90
C MET A 154 2.36 -7.90 12.31
N ARG A 155 1.97 -9.06 12.87
CA ARG A 155 1.32 -9.19 14.17
C ARG A 155 0.11 -8.26 14.33
N LEU A 156 -0.74 -8.22 13.31
CA LEU A 156 -1.94 -7.39 13.27
C LEU A 156 -3.18 -8.20 13.65
N PRO A 157 -4.08 -7.66 14.50
CA PRO A 157 -5.35 -8.29 14.83
C PRO A 157 -6.26 -8.57 13.62
N LYS A 158 -7.16 -9.55 13.75
CA LYS A 158 -8.11 -9.94 12.69
C LYS A 158 -9.06 -8.81 12.27
N ASP A 159 -9.42 -7.94 13.22
CA ASP A 159 -10.29 -6.78 13.06
C ASP A 159 -9.57 -5.53 12.49
N THR A 160 -8.29 -5.64 12.15
CA THR A 160 -7.55 -4.54 11.49
C THR A 160 -8.25 -4.12 10.19
N SER A 161 -8.47 -2.80 10.05
CA SER A 161 -9.11 -2.18 8.89
C SER A 161 -8.48 -2.64 7.57
N LEU A 162 -9.33 -3.03 6.62
CA LEU A 162 -8.89 -3.34 5.25
C LEU A 162 -8.28 -2.12 4.56
N GLY A 163 -8.74 -0.91 4.93
CA GLY A 163 -8.18 0.35 4.45
C GLY A 163 -6.71 0.47 4.78
N LEU A 164 -6.28 0.03 5.98
CA LEU A 164 -4.87 0.06 6.35
C LEU A 164 -4.03 -0.85 5.45
N LEU A 165 -4.53 -2.05 5.15
CA LEU A 165 -3.77 -3.01 4.34
C LEU A 165 -3.63 -2.55 2.89
N HIS A 166 -4.72 -2.04 2.31
CA HIS A 166 -4.80 -1.76 0.87
C HIS A 166 -4.50 -0.30 0.48
N SER A 167 -4.72 0.67 1.38
CA SER A 167 -4.37 2.07 1.13
C SER A 167 -2.87 2.21 0.91
N THR A 168 -2.46 3.13 0.02
CA THR A 168 -1.05 3.35 -0.29
C THR A 168 -0.29 3.91 0.92
N ILE A 169 1.02 3.73 0.92
CA ILE A 169 1.90 4.24 1.99
C ILE A 169 1.76 5.77 2.17
N LYS A 170 1.60 6.51 1.08
CA LYS A 170 1.34 7.97 1.08
C LYS A 170 0.12 8.38 1.90
N TYR A 171 -0.87 7.50 2.01
CA TYR A 171 -2.11 7.73 2.75
C TYR A 171 -2.16 6.95 4.07
N GLY A 172 -1.00 6.55 4.60
CA GLY A 172 -0.88 5.88 5.89
C GLY A 172 -1.17 4.38 5.90
N GLY A 173 -1.38 3.75 4.74
CA GLY A 173 -1.58 2.30 4.63
C GLY A 173 -0.30 1.51 4.32
N LEU A 174 -0.45 0.21 4.07
CA LEU A 174 0.63 -0.71 3.70
C LEU A 174 0.78 -0.89 2.19
N GLY A 175 -0.19 -0.51 1.37
CA GLY A 175 -0.10 -0.55 -0.09
C GLY A 175 -0.16 -1.96 -0.69
N ILE A 176 -0.90 -2.87 -0.07
CA ILE A 176 -1.05 -4.25 -0.57
C ILE A 176 -2.14 -4.26 -1.66
N PRO A 177 -1.85 -4.71 -2.88
CA PRO A 177 -2.85 -4.76 -3.95
C PRO A 177 -4.06 -5.63 -3.57
N CYS A 178 -5.26 -5.14 -3.88
CA CYS A 178 -6.50 -5.92 -3.77
C CYS A 178 -6.83 -6.52 -5.14
N LEU A 179 -6.57 -7.82 -5.33
CA LEU A 179 -6.67 -8.52 -6.61
C LEU A 179 -8.10 -8.52 -7.15
N SER A 180 -9.10 -8.64 -6.26
CA SER A 180 -10.51 -8.59 -6.65
C SER A 180 -10.96 -7.25 -7.23
N VAL A 181 -10.17 -6.19 -7.06
CA VAL A 181 -10.40 -4.87 -7.65
C VAL A 181 -9.43 -4.60 -8.80
N SER A 182 -8.13 -4.86 -8.62
CA SER A 182 -7.12 -4.51 -9.63
C SER A 182 -7.21 -5.37 -10.89
N VAL A 183 -7.43 -6.68 -10.77
CA VAL A 183 -7.45 -7.60 -11.93
C VAL A 183 -8.60 -7.27 -12.89
N PRO A 184 -9.86 -7.07 -12.46
CA PRO A 184 -10.92 -6.63 -13.36
C PRO A 184 -10.62 -5.31 -14.07
N LEU A 185 -9.98 -4.36 -13.38
CA LEU A 185 -9.59 -3.08 -14.00
C LEU A 185 -8.51 -3.25 -15.07
N TYR A 186 -7.51 -4.12 -14.83
CA TYR A 186 -6.50 -4.44 -15.84
C TYR A 186 -7.09 -5.19 -17.04
N GLN A 187 -8.00 -6.13 -16.79
CA GLN A 187 -8.74 -6.82 -17.85
C GLN A 187 -9.56 -5.82 -18.68
N ARG A 188 -10.24 -4.87 -18.03
CA ARG A 188 -11.03 -3.83 -18.71
C ARG A 188 -10.15 -2.96 -19.59
N LYS A 189 -9.05 -2.44 -19.05
CA LYS A 189 -8.09 -1.61 -19.80
C LYS A 189 -7.54 -2.35 -21.02
N ARG A 190 -7.27 -3.64 -20.90
CA ARG A 190 -6.83 -4.49 -22.02
C ARG A 190 -7.91 -4.67 -23.08
N LEU A 191 -9.15 -4.97 -22.68
CA LEU A 191 -10.26 -5.17 -23.62
C LEU A 191 -10.67 -3.86 -24.30
N GLN A 192 -10.63 -2.73 -23.59
CA GLN A 192 -10.87 -1.41 -24.19
C GLN A 192 -9.88 -1.09 -25.31
N LYS A 193 -8.60 -1.49 -25.16
CA LYS A 193 -7.62 -1.35 -26.24
C LYS A 193 -8.00 -2.18 -27.49
N LEU A 194 -8.55 -3.38 -27.29
CA LEU A 194 -9.02 -4.22 -28.39
C LEU A 194 -10.28 -3.63 -29.06
N CYS A 195 -11.23 -3.14 -28.27
CA CYS A 195 -12.42 -2.45 -28.80
C CYS A 195 -12.06 -1.21 -29.63
N ASN A 196 -11.05 -0.47 -29.21
CA ASN A 196 -10.62 0.77 -29.86
C ASN A 196 -9.62 0.53 -31.01
N SER A 197 -9.26 -0.72 -31.29
CA SER A 197 -8.31 -1.05 -32.35
C SER A 197 -8.92 -0.81 -33.73
N SER A 198 -8.12 -0.25 -34.64
CA SER A 198 -8.51 -0.07 -36.05
C SER A 198 -8.41 -1.37 -36.86
N ARG A 199 -7.72 -2.41 -36.34
CA ARG A 199 -7.48 -3.66 -37.06
C ARG A 199 -8.77 -4.44 -37.28
N LEU A 200 -8.99 -4.90 -38.51
CA LEU A 200 -10.18 -5.67 -38.88
C LEU A 200 -10.35 -6.93 -38.02
N LEU A 201 -9.25 -7.65 -37.79
CA LEU A 201 -9.20 -8.86 -36.97
C LEU A 201 -9.72 -8.62 -35.53
N ASP A 202 -9.34 -7.50 -34.91
CA ASP A 202 -9.79 -7.16 -33.56
C ASP A 202 -11.29 -6.85 -33.55
N LYS A 203 -11.79 -6.13 -34.55
CA LYS A 203 -13.23 -5.84 -34.70
C LYS A 203 -14.04 -7.12 -34.89
N THR A 204 -13.58 -8.04 -35.73
CA THR A 204 -14.22 -9.34 -35.94
C THR A 204 -14.19 -10.20 -34.68
N ILE A 205 -13.09 -10.20 -33.92
CA ILE A 205 -13.03 -10.93 -32.64
C ILE A 205 -14.01 -10.32 -31.65
N MET A 206 -14.13 -9.00 -31.58
CA MET A 206 -14.99 -8.32 -30.62
C MET A 206 -16.49 -8.46 -30.94
N SER A 207 -16.88 -8.77 -32.19
CA SER A 207 -18.27 -9.05 -32.57
C SER A 207 -18.73 -10.48 -32.24
N LEU A 208 -17.81 -11.38 -31.84
CA LEU A 208 -18.17 -12.74 -31.46
C LEU A 208 -18.99 -12.79 -30.16
N PRO A 209 -19.99 -13.68 -30.03
CA PRO A 209 -20.78 -13.86 -28.81
C PRO A 209 -19.94 -14.13 -27.54
N SER A 210 -18.82 -14.85 -27.70
CA SER A 210 -17.87 -15.14 -26.62
C SER A 210 -17.25 -13.86 -26.06
N SER A 211 -16.88 -12.90 -26.92
CA SER A 211 -16.33 -11.61 -26.53
C SER A 211 -17.33 -10.76 -25.75
N HIS A 212 -18.62 -10.77 -26.13
CA HIS A 212 -19.68 -10.11 -25.37
C HIS A 212 -19.82 -10.66 -23.94
N SER A 213 -19.72 -11.99 -23.76
CA SER A 213 -19.79 -12.61 -22.43
C SER A 213 -18.63 -12.17 -21.53
N ILE A 214 -17.41 -12.06 -22.09
CA ILE A 214 -16.22 -11.60 -21.39
C ILE A 214 -16.35 -10.12 -21.02
N LEU A 215 -16.79 -9.28 -21.95
CA LEU A 215 -17.03 -7.86 -21.72
C LEU A 215 -18.04 -7.64 -20.58
N ARG A 216 -19.17 -8.37 -20.58
CA ARG A 216 -20.16 -8.30 -19.50
C ARG A 216 -19.56 -8.66 -18.14
N SER A 217 -18.70 -9.68 -18.09
CA SER A 217 -18.03 -10.09 -16.84
C SER A 217 -17.07 -9.03 -16.32
N VAL A 218 -16.25 -8.45 -17.21
CA VAL A 218 -15.20 -7.47 -16.88
C VAL A 218 -15.77 -6.07 -16.59
N ASN A 219 -16.89 -5.70 -17.19
CA ASN A 219 -17.57 -4.43 -16.94
C ASN A 219 -18.42 -4.43 -15.66
N ARG A 220 -18.43 -5.53 -14.90
CA ARG A 220 -19.05 -5.51 -13.58
C ARG A 220 -18.39 -4.43 -12.69
N PRO A 221 -19.19 -3.61 -11.99
CA PRO A 221 -18.65 -2.55 -11.14
C PRO A 221 -17.81 -3.16 -10.02
N CYS A 222 -16.60 -2.64 -9.85
CA CYS A 222 -15.77 -2.94 -8.69
C CYS A 222 -16.19 -2.00 -7.55
N LYS A 223 -16.27 -2.53 -6.33
CA LYS A 223 -16.69 -1.75 -5.15
C LYS A 223 -15.64 -1.84 -4.05
N ILE A 224 -15.39 -0.71 -3.39
CA ILE A 224 -14.61 -0.59 -2.17
C ILE A 224 -15.51 0.10 -1.15
N GLY A 225 -15.95 -0.64 -0.13
CA GLY A 225 -17.02 -0.15 0.76
C GLY A 225 -18.28 0.18 -0.04
N SER A 226 -18.77 1.41 0.11
CA SER A 226 -19.91 1.95 -0.65
C SER A 226 -19.53 2.53 -2.02
N SER A 227 -18.26 2.81 -2.29
CA SER A 227 -17.80 3.47 -3.51
C SER A 227 -17.63 2.50 -4.66
N VAL A 228 -18.17 2.85 -5.84
CA VAL A 228 -17.90 2.17 -7.11
C VAL A 228 -16.63 2.76 -7.71
N VAL A 229 -15.72 1.90 -8.19
CA VAL A 229 -14.43 2.31 -8.76
C VAL A 229 -14.25 1.76 -10.17
N THR A 230 -13.76 2.62 -11.04
CA THR A 230 -13.58 2.36 -12.48
C THR A 230 -12.16 2.61 -12.96
N SER A 231 -11.37 3.39 -12.22
CA SER A 231 -9.98 3.73 -12.55
C SER A 231 -9.00 3.41 -11.42
N ALA A 232 -7.71 3.30 -11.76
CA ALA A 232 -6.67 3.08 -10.76
C ALA A 232 -6.51 4.27 -9.79
N ALA A 233 -6.85 5.48 -10.21
CA ALA A 233 -6.84 6.67 -9.37
C ALA A 233 -7.98 6.62 -8.33
N GLU A 234 -9.20 6.32 -8.77
CA GLU A 234 -10.35 6.13 -7.89
C GLU A 234 -10.10 5.03 -6.85
N VAL A 235 -9.42 3.93 -7.21
CA VAL A 235 -9.05 2.88 -6.25
C VAL A 235 -8.18 3.42 -5.12
N LYS A 236 -7.21 4.29 -5.43
CA LYS A 236 -6.33 4.88 -4.41
C LYS A 236 -7.11 5.76 -3.45
N PHE A 237 -7.99 6.62 -3.97
CA PHE A 237 -8.80 7.51 -3.14
C PHE A 237 -9.86 6.74 -2.34
N ALA A 238 -10.53 5.75 -2.94
CA ALA A 238 -11.51 4.92 -2.24
C ALA A 238 -10.91 4.15 -1.06
N TRP A 239 -9.69 3.60 -1.20
CA TRP A 239 -9.02 2.95 -0.07
C TRP A 239 -8.56 3.93 1.00
N ARG A 240 -8.12 5.14 0.63
CA ARG A 240 -7.83 6.23 1.58
C ARG A 240 -9.08 6.60 2.36
N ASP A 241 -10.19 6.84 1.67
CA ASP A 241 -11.43 7.29 2.29
C ASP A 241 -12.01 6.18 3.19
N PHE A 242 -11.93 4.92 2.76
CA PHE A 242 -12.28 3.76 3.57
C PHE A 242 -11.45 3.66 4.86
N LEU A 243 -10.14 3.95 4.79
CA LEU A 243 -9.28 4.02 5.98
C LEU A 243 -9.70 5.19 6.88
N ASN A 244 -9.88 6.38 6.32
CA ASN A 244 -10.19 7.60 7.08
C ASN A 244 -11.55 7.54 7.78
N GLN A 245 -12.53 6.84 7.19
CA GLN A 245 -13.85 6.60 7.79
C GLN A 245 -13.81 5.56 8.92
N SER A 246 -12.77 4.72 8.98
CA SER A 246 -12.62 3.74 10.06
C SER A 246 -12.25 4.41 11.38
N VAL A 247 -12.71 3.83 12.50
CA VAL A 247 -12.42 4.36 13.84
C VAL A 247 -10.92 4.51 14.09
N ASP A 248 -10.13 3.51 13.68
CA ASP A 248 -8.68 3.51 13.92
C ASP A 248 -7.90 4.39 12.94
N GLY A 249 -8.46 4.64 11.75
CA GLY A 249 -7.87 5.47 10.70
C GLY A 249 -8.26 6.94 10.76
N ARG A 250 -9.19 7.35 11.64
CA ARG A 250 -9.65 8.75 11.74
C ARG A 250 -8.49 9.74 11.98
N ASP A 251 -7.53 9.38 12.83
CA ASP A 251 -6.33 10.20 13.10
C ASP A 251 -5.33 10.27 11.92
N LEU A 252 -5.55 9.48 10.86
CA LEU A 252 -4.76 9.51 9.64
C LEU A 252 -5.42 10.36 8.53
N ASN A 253 -6.64 10.86 8.77
CA ASN A 253 -7.37 11.70 7.82
C ASN A 253 -6.81 13.14 7.82
N LEU A 254 -5.69 13.32 7.12
CA LEU A 254 -4.93 14.56 7.12
C LEU A 254 -4.69 15.02 5.69
N PHE A 255 -4.91 16.31 5.43
CA PHE A 255 -4.89 16.88 4.08
C PHE A 255 -3.47 17.20 3.59
N ASP A 256 -2.59 17.70 4.48
CA ASP A 256 -1.24 18.13 4.14
C ASP A 256 -0.22 17.48 5.09
N ILE A 257 0.34 16.34 4.67
CA ILE A 257 1.34 15.57 5.42
C ILE A 257 2.63 15.47 4.62
N ASP A 258 3.72 15.66 5.35
CA ASP A 258 5.05 15.56 4.77
C ASP A 258 5.38 14.13 4.32
N PRO A 259 5.86 13.92 3.08
CA PRO A 259 6.24 12.59 2.58
C PRO A 259 7.27 11.86 3.46
N GLY A 260 8.18 12.59 4.12
CA GLY A 260 9.19 12.03 5.02
C GLY A 260 8.59 11.27 6.20
N SER A 261 7.33 11.56 6.57
CA SER A 261 6.54 10.82 7.57
C SER A 261 6.39 9.33 7.30
N HIS A 262 6.57 8.93 6.04
CA HIS A 262 6.40 7.56 5.57
C HIS A 262 7.73 6.86 5.26
N ARG A 263 8.87 7.55 5.41
CA ARG A 263 10.19 7.03 5.02
C ARG A 263 10.54 5.73 5.74
N TRP A 264 10.20 5.60 7.01
CA TRP A 264 10.45 4.38 7.79
C TRP A 264 9.64 3.16 7.33
N LEU A 265 8.59 3.36 6.52
CA LEU A 265 7.81 2.30 5.87
C LEU A 265 8.34 1.95 4.47
N THR A 266 8.86 2.95 3.73
CA THR A 266 9.41 2.75 2.38
C THR A 266 10.84 2.23 2.40
N VAL A 267 11.65 2.68 3.37
CA VAL A 267 13.05 2.29 3.57
C VAL A 267 13.25 1.78 5.00
N PRO A 268 12.77 0.58 5.32
CA PRO A 268 12.78 0.03 6.69
C PRO A 268 14.13 -0.59 7.11
N GLU A 269 15.14 -0.61 6.23
CA GLU A 269 16.43 -1.29 6.48
C GLU A 269 17.15 -0.78 7.73
N ASN A 270 17.05 0.52 8.01
CA ASN A 270 17.65 1.17 9.18
C ASN A 270 16.72 1.22 10.39
N VAL A 271 15.57 0.55 10.34
CA VAL A 271 14.57 0.52 11.41
C VAL A 271 14.63 -0.82 12.12
N PHE A 272 14.80 -0.79 13.44
CA PHE A 272 14.75 -2.02 14.23
C PHE A 272 13.44 -2.80 13.98
N PRO A 273 13.48 -4.12 13.70
CA PRO A 273 12.29 -4.89 13.33
C PRO A 273 11.13 -4.77 14.35
N ARG A 274 11.45 -4.74 15.64
CA ARG A 274 10.45 -4.56 16.71
C ARG A 274 9.80 -3.18 16.64
N LEU A 275 10.58 -2.12 16.41
CA LEU A 275 10.06 -0.76 16.25
C LEU A 275 9.20 -0.64 14.99
N HIS A 276 9.61 -1.27 13.89
CA HIS A 276 8.82 -1.29 12.65
C HIS A 276 7.45 -1.95 12.87
N LEU A 277 7.40 -3.14 13.48
CA LEU A 277 6.15 -3.84 13.79
C LEU A 277 5.23 -3.02 14.69
N ARG A 278 5.78 -2.53 15.82
CA ARG A 278 4.99 -1.78 16.81
C ARG A 278 4.59 -0.40 16.31
N GLY A 279 5.44 0.25 15.50
CA GLY A 279 5.12 1.50 14.83
C GLY A 279 3.94 1.35 13.88
N ILE A 280 3.86 0.22 13.17
CA ILE A 280 2.69 -0.08 12.32
C ILE A 280 1.46 -0.31 13.20
N GLN A 281 1.56 -1.04 14.30
CA GLN A 281 0.44 -1.23 15.23
C GLN A 281 -0.07 0.10 15.83
N LEU A 282 0.83 1.02 16.18
CA LEU A 282 0.51 2.37 16.64
C LEU A 282 -0.19 3.18 15.54
N ARG A 283 0.39 3.23 14.34
CA ARG A 283 -0.17 3.95 13.19
C ARG A 283 -1.56 3.42 12.81
N ALA A 284 -1.70 2.10 12.84
CA ALA A 284 -2.93 1.36 12.63
C ALA A 284 -3.98 1.54 13.72
N GLY A 285 -3.64 2.08 14.89
CA GLY A 285 -4.55 2.21 16.03
C GLY A 285 -4.97 0.86 16.64
N VAL A 286 -4.17 -0.20 16.46
CA VAL A 286 -4.53 -1.57 16.89
C VAL A 286 -3.91 -1.99 18.22
N LEU A 287 -3.21 -1.09 18.90
CA LEU A 287 -2.72 -1.33 20.26
C LEU A 287 -3.90 -1.55 21.22
N SER A 288 -3.70 -2.42 22.21
CA SER A 288 -4.77 -2.82 23.13
C SER A 288 -5.14 -1.66 24.05
N THR A 289 -6.43 -1.30 24.07
CA THR A 289 -7.04 -0.36 25.02
C THR A 289 -8.39 -0.91 25.44
N LYS A 290 -8.93 -0.51 26.60
CA LYS A 290 -10.27 -0.92 27.05
C LYS A 290 -11.35 -0.52 26.04
N SER A 291 -11.28 0.71 25.49
CA SER A 291 -12.23 1.16 24.46
C SER A 291 -12.20 0.32 23.18
N ARG A 292 -11.04 -0.24 22.83
CA ARG A 292 -10.90 -1.16 21.69
C ARG A 292 -11.42 -2.55 22.03
N ALA A 293 -11.10 -3.06 23.23
CA ALA A 293 -11.49 -4.39 23.69
C ALA A 293 -13.01 -4.57 23.80
N THR A 294 -13.75 -3.49 24.04
CA THR A 294 -15.23 -3.52 24.14
C THR A 294 -15.95 -3.43 22.80
N ARG A 295 -15.23 -3.23 21.68
CA ARG A 295 -15.85 -3.17 20.35
C ARG A 295 -16.56 -4.50 20.03
N GLY A 296 -17.84 -4.41 19.67
CA GLY A 296 -18.67 -5.58 19.38
C GLY A 296 -19.12 -6.40 20.60
N ARG A 297 -18.83 -5.93 21.83
CA ARG A 297 -19.21 -6.57 23.10
C ARG A 297 -19.80 -5.56 24.09
N ARG A 298 -20.48 -4.52 23.59
CA ARG A 298 -21.05 -3.47 24.46
C ARG A 298 -22.20 -4.07 25.29
N THR A 299 -21.92 -4.35 26.56
CA THR A 299 -22.90 -4.51 27.63
C THR A 299 -22.76 -3.34 28.59
N ASP A 300 -23.82 -3.02 29.34
CA ASP A 300 -23.83 -1.90 30.29
C ASP A 300 -22.77 -2.02 31.41
N THR A 301 -22.24 -3.23 31.61
CA THR A 301 -21.18 -3.56 32.59
C THR A 301 -19.75 -3.33 32.10
N THR A 302 -19.53 -2.89 30.86
CA THR A 302 -18.18 -2.76 30.28
C THR A 302 -17.45 -1.50 30.73
N ASN A 303 -16.47 -1.63 31.64
CA ASN A 303 -15.61 -0.53 32.07
C ASN A 303 -14.63 -0.11 30.95
N VAL A 304 -14.83 1.09 30.38
CA VAL A 304 -13.95 1.71 29.38
C VAL A 304 -13.06 2.82 29.95
N GLN A 305 -13.13 3.09 31.25
CA GLN A 305 -12.36 4.16 31.90
C GLN A 305 -10.88 3.81 32.00
N CYS A 306 -10.05 4.84 31.92
CA CYS A 306 -8.60 4.75 32.05
C CYS A 306 -8.18 3.96 33.29
N ARG A 307 -7.26 3.00 33.11
CA ARG A 307 -6.61 2.29 34.24
C ARG A 307 -5.83 3.21 35.18
N GLY A 308 -5.37 4.37 34.71
CA GLY A 308 -4.70 5.40 35.50
C GLY A 308 -5.65 6.29 36.31
N LEU A 309 -6.92 5.90 36.44
CA LEU A 309 -7.92 6.53 37.32
C LEU A 309 -8.24 8.02 37.06
N CYS A 310 -7.79 8.59 35.95
CA CYS A 310 -8.11 9.97 35.54
C CYS A 310 -9.56 10.16 35.03
N ARG A 311 -10.43 9.15 35.18
CA ARG A 311 -11.87 9.14 34.79
C ARG A 311 -12.19 9.36 33.31
N GLN A 312 -11.18 9.53 32.44
CA GLN A 312 -11.35 9.63 30.99
C GLN A 312 -11.51 8.25 30.34
N ILE A 313 -12.10 8.21 29.14
CA ILE A 313 -12.20 6.99 28.34
C ILE A 313 -10.81 6.57 27.87
N GLU A 314 -10.46 5.30 28.09
CA GLU A 314 -9.17 4.73 27.70
C GLU A 314 -9.08 4.52 26.19
N THR A 315 -8.71 5.56 25.48
CA THR A 315 -8.34 5.52 24.06
C THR A 315 -6.82 5.67 23.91
N LEU A 316 -6.30 5.29 22.74
CA LEU A 316 -4.89 5.52 22.43
C LEU A 316 -4.56 7.02 22.45
N ALA A 317 -5.43 7.87 21.88
CA ALA A 317 -5.27 9.32 21.92
C ALA A 317 -5.21 9.85 23.36
N HIS A 318 -6.08 9.37 24.25
CA HIS A 318 -6.03 9.73 25.67
C HIS A 318 -4.67 9.39 26.30
N ILE A 319 -4.19 8.15 26.15
CA ILE A 319 -2.92 7.68 26.69
C ILE A 319 -1.74 8.53 26.16
N GLU A 320 -1.77 8.85 24.88
CA GLU A 320 -0.67 9.51 24.18
C GLU A 320 -0.60 11.03 24.36
N GLN A 321 -1.67 11.65 24.84
CA GLN A 321 -1.84 13.11 24.78
C GLN A 321 -2.19 13.74 26.12
N VAL A 322 -3.06 13.11 26.92
CA VAL A 322 -3.71 13.75 28.06
C VAL A 322 -3.42 13.05 29.39
N CYS A 323 -3.33 11.71 29.38
CA CYS A 323 -3.29 10.89 30.58
C CYS A 323 -2.22 11.31 31.60
N GLU A 324 -2.57 11.63 32.83
CA GLU A 324 -1.62 12.07 33.86
C GLU A 324 -0.45 11.08 34.07
N VAL A 325 -0.75 9.78 34.09
CA VAL A 325 0.24 8.69 34.24
C VAL A 325 1.38 8.76 33.21
N THR A 326 1.12 9.25 31.99
CA THR A 326 2.13 9.30 30.92
C THR A 326 2.81 10.66 30.79
N HIS A 327 2.54 11.63 31.69
CA HIS A 327 3.02 13.01 31.57
C HIS A 327 4.52 13.10 31.33
N ASP A 328 5.34 12.50 32.20
CA ASP A 328 6.80 12.60 32.13
C ASP A 328 7.36 11.95 30.87
N VAL A 329 6.74 10.84 30.42
CA VAL A 329 7.15 10.15 29.19
C VAL A 329 6.75 10.95 27.95
N ARG A 330 5.62 11.68 27.99
CA ARG A 330 5.26 12.62 26.92
C ARG A 330 6.25 13.78 26.84
N CYS A 331 6.67 14.35 27.97
CA CYS A 331 7.73 15.36 28.03
C CYS A 331 9.06 14.79 27.49
N ALA A 332 9.43 13.57 27.87
CA ALA A 332 10.62 12.91 27.35
C ALA A 332 10.56 12.68 25.83
N ARG A 333 9.39 12.31 25.28
CA ARG A 333 9.16 12.20 23.82
C ARG A 333 9.40 13.55 23.14
N HIS A 334 8.78 14.61 23.64
CA HIS A 334 8.94 15.97 23.13
C HIS A 334 10.43 16.37 23.09
N ASN A 335 11.12 16.22 24.23
CA ASN A 335 12.51 16.63 24.38
C ASN A 335 13.46 15.84 23.47
N ARG A 336 13.17 14.57 23.17
CA ARG A 336 13.97 13.78 22.20
C ARG A 336 13.85 14.33 20.78
N VAL A 337 12.65 14.73 20.36
CA VAL A 337 12.42 15.35 19.05
C VAL A 337 13.15 16.69 18.99
N LEU A 338 12.99 17.54 20.01
CA LEU A 338 13.65 18.84 20.09
C LEU A 338 15.17 18.73 20.02
N LYS A 339 15.79 17.86 20.85
CA LYS A 339 17.25 17.62 20.85
C LYS A 339 17.78 17.09 19.51
N LYS A 340 17.01 16.25 18.81
CA LYS A 340 17.39 15.78 17.46
C LYS A 340 17.33 16.92 16.45
N LEU A 341 16.26 17.71 16.47
CA LEU A 341 16.07 18.85 15.59
C LEU A 341 17.18 19.87 15.77
N GLU A 342 17.46 20.25 17.01
CA GLU A 342 18.56 21.14 17.39
C GLU A 342 19.91 20.64 16.88
N ARG A 343 20.25 19.36 17.09
CA ARG A 343 21.51 18.77 16.61
C ARG A 343 21.65 18.87 15.09
N VAL A 344 20.55 18.69 14.34
CA VAL A 344 20.56 18.80 12.88
C VAL A 344 20.72 20.27 12.47
N LEU A 345 20.00 21.19 13.11
CA LEU A 345 20.06 22.62 12.81
C LEU A 345 21.41 23.25 13.16
N LYS A 346 22.02 22.91 14.29
CA LYS A 346 23.37 23.36 14.65
C LYS A 346 24.40 23.05 13.58
N LYS A 347 24.30 21.89 12.94
CA LYS A 347 25.19 21.49 11.82
C LYS A 347 24.93 22.26 10.53
N LYS A 348 23.73 22.81 10.34
CA LYS A 348 23.28 23.44 9.10
C LYS A 348 23.32 24.96 9.13
N VAL A 349 23.02 25.56 10.27
CA VAL A 349 22.80 27.02 10.43
C VAL A 349 23.73 27.63 11.50
N GLY A 350 24.43 26.83 12.30
CA GLY A 350 25.42 27.29 13.27
C GLY A 350 24.84 27.82 14.59
N SER A 351 23.97 28.84 14.56
CA SER A 351 23.44 29.50 15.76
C SER A 351 21.98 29.17 16.07
N SER A 352 21.75 28.51 17.21
CA SER A 352 20.40 28.19 17.73
C SER A 352 20.35 28.30 19.26
N TRP A 353 19.28 28.90 19.80
CA TRP A 353 19.00 28.96 21.24
C TRP A 353 17.89 27.96 21.58
N ILE A 354 18.13 27.12 22.59
CA ILE A 354 17.16 26.10 23.05
C ILE A 354 16.42 26.68 24.24
N GLU A 355 15.09 26.58 24.21
CA GLU A 355 14.25 26.94 25.34
C GLU A 355 14.57 28.33 25.95
N PRO A 356 14.89 29.38 25.16
CA PRO A 356 15.28 30.66 25.72
C PRO A 356 14.13 31.28 26.51
N ILE A 357 14.44 31.83 27.68
CA ILE A 357 13.49 32.62 28.46
C ILE A 357 13.60 34.05 27.93
N ILE A 358 12.56 34.52 27.25
CA ILE A 358 12.50 35.85 26.65
C ILE A 358 11.50 36.69 27.46
N PRO A 359 11.96 37.70 28.22
CA PRO A 359 11.07 38.57 28.96
C PRO A 359 10.13 39.36 28.05
N THR A 360 8.86 39.47 28.43
CA THR A 360 7.89 40.40 27.83
C THR A 360 7.57 41.52 28.81
N GLU A 361 6.70 42.46 28.45
CA GLU A 361 6.35 43.58 29.34
C GLU A 361 5.66 43.11 30.62
N LYS A 362 4.85 42.04 30.53
CA LYS A 362 4.06 41.51 31.65
C LYS A 362 4.61 40.21 32.23
N THR A 363 5.27 39.38 31.43
CA THR A 363 5.68 38.03 31.80
C THR A 363 6.95 37.60 31.04
N PHE A 364 7.06 36.34 30.64
CA PHE A 364 8.09 35.83 29.74
C PHE A 364 7.47 34.80 28.79
N ILE A 365 8.08 34.64 27.63
CA ILE A 365 7.81 33.52 26.72
C ILE A 365 9.00 32.58 26.67
N LYS A 366 8.71 31.31 26.43
CA LYS A 366 9.70 30.23 26.32
C LYS A 366 9.42 29.40 25.07
N PRO A 367 9.86 29.84 23.88
CA PRO A 367 9.82 29.00 22.67
C PRO A 367 10.77 27.82 22.79
N ASP A 368 10.48 26.69 22.14
CA ASP A 368 11.36 25.51 22.22
C ASP A 368 12.72 25.74 21.55
N LEU A 369 12.74 26.45 20.42
CA LEU A 369 13.96 26.75 19.68
C LEU A 369 13.86 28.09 18.95
N VAL A 370 14.92 28.88 19.01
CA VAL A 370 15.09 30.10 18.20
C VAL A 370 16.34 29.94 17.35
N VAL A 371 16.19 30.01 16.04
CA VAL A 371 17.29 29.88 15.08
C VAL A 371 17.60 31.26 14.50
N LYS A 372 18.86 31.69 14.64
CA LYS A 372 19.35 32.95 14.09
C LYS A 372 20.13 32.67 12.82
N ASN A 373 19.75 33.36 11.75
CA ASN A 373 20.53 33.48 10.52
C ASN A 373 20.93 34.96 10.34
N ASN A 374 21.90 35.26 9.46
CA ASN A 374 22.49 36.61 9.34
C ASN A 374 21.48 37.74 9.11
N HIS A 375 20.31 37.41 8.54
CA HIS A 375 19.26 38.40 8.24
C HIS A 375 17.87 38.01 8.74
N THR A 376 17.70 36.87 9.43
CA THR A 376 16.37 36.40 9.85
C THR A 376 16.41 35.66 11.18
N VAL A 377 15.34 35.80 11.96
CA VAL A 377 15.14 35.06 13.21
C VAL A 377 13.95 34.12 13.00
N THR A 378 14.13 32.84 13.29
CA THR A 378 13.05 31.86 13.15
C THR A 378 12.72 31.21 14.48
N VAL A 379 11.48 31.32 14.91
CA VAL A 379 10.96 30.63 16.10
C VAL A 379 10.38 29.29 15.70
N MET A 380 10.94 28.21 16.25
CA MET A 380 10.49 26.84 16.03
C MET A 380 10.00 26.23 17.33
N ASP A 381 8.72 25.87 17.34
CA ASP A 381 8.04 25.40 18.55
C ASP A 381 7.44 24.01 18.26
N VAL A 382 7.96 22.98 18.91
CA VAL A 382 7.65 21.57 18.67
C VAL A 382 6.35 21.17 19.36
N SER A 383 5.53 20.37 18.70
CA SER A 383 4.31 19.82 19.30
C SER A 383 3.98 18.46 18.76
N VAL A 384 3.52 17.58 19.66
CA VAL A 384 3.06 16.24 19.32
C VAL A 384 1.58 16.13 19.69
N VAL A 385 0.71 16.17 18.67
CA VAL A 385 -0.75 16.28 18.84
C VAL A 385 -1.52 15.09 18.25
N SER A 386 -2.83 15.02 18.44
CA SER A 386 -3.70 14.17 17.61
C SER A 386 -3.74 14.71 16.18
N GLY A 387 -3.91 13.81 15.19
CA GLY A 387 -3.84 14.19 13.77
C GLY A 387 -4.79 15.34 13.41
N TYR A 388 -6.06 15.25 13.80
CA TYR A 388 -7.06 16.26 13.48
C TYR A 388 -6.82 17.65 14.10
N ARG A 389 -5.87 17.78 15.04
CA ARG A 389 -5.51 19.05 15.70
C ARG A 389 -4.26 19.71 15.12
N MET A 390 -3.63 19.11 14.10
CA MET A 390 -2.36 19.61 13.57
C MET A 390 -2.46 21.04 13.05
N GLU A 391 -3.46 21.31 12.22
CA GLU A 391 -3.67 22.63 11.62
C GLU A 391 -4.07 23.67 12.68
N GLU A 392 -4.97 23.30 13.59
CA GLU A 392 -5.36 24.12 14.74
C GLU A 392 -4.13 24.52 15.56
N THR A 393 -3.28 23.55 15.91
CA THR A 393 -2.05 23.75 16.70
C THR A 393 -1.05 24.63 15.97
N TRP A 394 -0.88 24.42 14.66
CA TRP A 394 -0.04 25.29 13.83
C TRP A 394 -0.52 26.75 13.91
N ARG A 395 -1.81 27.00 13.68
CA ARG A 395 -2.38 28.36 13.70
C ARG A 395 -2.29 29.00 15.09
N LEU A 396 -2.47 28.22 16.16
CA LEU A 396 -2.32 28.71 17.54
C LEU A 396 -0.88 29.14 17.83
N LYS A 397 0.11 28.35 17.41
CA LYS A 397 1.52 28.67 17.63
C LYS A 397 1.99 29.87 16.80
N VAL A 398 1.56 29.96 15.53
CA VAL A 398 1.83 31.17 14.73
C VAL A 398 1.23 32.39 15.44
N ARG A 399 -0.07 32.36 15.78
CA ARG A 399 -0.71 33.49 16.48
C ARG A 399 -0.03 33.87 17.80
N LYS A 400 0.42 32.88 18.59
CA LYS A 400 1.10 33.11 19.86
C LYS A 400 2.37 33.93 19.66
N TYR A 401 3.24 33.53 18.74
CA TYR A 401 4.54 34.19 18.57
C TYR A 401 4.48 35.41 17.64
N SER A 402 3.44 35.54 16.82
CA SER A 402 3.18 36.72 15.99
C SER A 402 2.47 37.87 16.71
N SER A 403 2.13 37.73 18.00
CA SER A 403 1.56 38.85 18.73
C SER A 403 2.60 39.99 18.82
N PRO A 404 2.21 41.28 18.70
CA PRO A 404 3.16 42.39 18.70
C PRO A 404 4.09 42.39 19.91
N GLU A 405 3.55 42.14 21.11
CA GLU A 405 4.32 42.04 22.35
C GLU A 405 5.42 40.97 22.27
N ASN A 406 5.07 39.76 21.79
CA ASN A 406 6.01 38.64 21.73
C ASN A 406 7.03 38.83 20.61
N ALA A 407 6.61 39.34 19.45
CA ALA A 407 7.50 39.61 18.33
C ALA A 407 8.59 40.64 18.72
N GLN A 408 8.18 41.77 19.31
CA GLN A 408 9.10 42.80 19.80
C GLN A 408 10.04 42.28 20.90
N ALA A 409 9.54 41.42 21.79
CA ALA A 409 10.38 40.78 22.81
C ALA A 409 11.45 39.88 22.19
N ILE A 410 11.12 39.10 21.16
CA ILE A 410 12.06 38.23 20.45
C ILE A 410 13.11 39.03 19.68
N GLU A 411 12.68 40.09 18.98
CA GLU A 411 13.59 40.98 18.24
C GLU A 411 14.59 41.65 19.19
N ARG A 412 14.12 42.22 20.31
CA ARG A 412 14.98 42.80 21.36
C ARG A 412 15.97 41.77 21.92
N ALA A 413 15.52 40.54 22.19
CA ALA A 413 16.37 39.51 22.76
C ALA A 413 17.42 38.99 21.77
N THR A 414 17.12 38.97 20.46
CA THR A 414 18.01 38.39 19.44
C THR A 414 18.93 39.41 18.76
N GLY A 415 18.59 40.70 18.85
CA GLY A 415 19.39 41.81 18.30
C GLY A 415 19.56 41.74 16.79
N VAL A 416 18.53 41.29 16.05
CA VAL A 416 18.54 41.19 14.59
C VAL A 416 17.42 42.05 14.02
N ASP A 417 17.77 43.04 13.21
CA ASP A 417 16.83 43.90 12.47
C ASP A 417 16.31 43.23 11.19
N GLY A 418 15.88 41.97 11.31
CA GLY A 418 15.45 41.13 10.20
C GLY A 418 14.06 40.53 10.44
N PRO A 419 13.38 40.01 9.40
CA PRO A 419 12.03 39.49 9.55
C PRO A 419 11.99 38.29 10.51
N LEU A 420 11.04 38.35 11.44
CA LEU A 420 10.70 37.26 12.34
C LEU A 420 9.81 36.24 11.64
N VAL A 421 10.31 35.02 11.48
CA VAL A 421 9.60 33.91 10.85
C VAL A 421 9.13 32.92 11.91
N HIS A 422 7.88 32.49 11.81
CA HIS A 422 7.34 31.46 12.71
C HIS A 422 7.20 30.14 11.99
N LEU A 423 7.89 29.11 12.48
CA LEU A 423 7.87 27.76 11.94
C LEU A 423 7.53 26.74 13.05
N PRO A 424 6.24 26.58 13.40
CA PRO A 424 5.84 25.50 14.29
C PRO A 424 6.24 24.13 13.75
N VAL A 425 6.72 23.22 14.60
CA VAL A 425 7.07 21.85 14.20
C VAL A 425 6.02 20.91 14.76
N VAL A 426 4.97 20.64 13.97
CA VAL A 426 3.78 19.92 14.43
C VAL A 426 3.79 18.48 13.93
N LEU A 427 3.90 17.55 14.87
CA LEU A 427 3.90 16.11 14.67
C LEU A 427 2.63 15.49 15.26
N SER A 428 2.20 14.34 14.72
CA SER A 428 1.17 13.53 15.36
C SER A 428 1.82 12.52 16.28
N PHE A 429 1.11 12.07 17.32
CA PHE A 429 1.58 10.94 18.12
C PHE A 429 1.77 9.65 17.30
N LYS A 430 1.16 9.56 16.11
CA LYS A 430 1.37 8.48 15.11
C LYS A 430 2.58 8.71 14.19
N GLY A 431 3.38 9.75 14.43
CA GLY A 431 4.60 10.08 13.70
C GLY A 431 4.36 10.60 12.29
N LEU A 432 3.31 11.40 12.10
CA LEU A 432 3.11 12.16 10.86
C LEU A 432 3.55 13.60 11.11
N LEU A 433 4.29 14.19 10.19
CA LEU A 433 4.69 15.60 10.24
C LEU A 433 3.75 16.43 9.37
N TYR A 434 3.27 17.55 9.92
CA TYR A 434 2.43 18.48 9.19
C TYR A 434 3.19 19.08 7.99
N GLY A 435 2.56 19.13 6.83
CA GLY A 435 3.21 19.51 5.57
C GLY A 435 3.92 20.86 5.60
N PRO A 436 3.32 21.95 6.14
CA PRO A 436 3.99 23.23 6.32
C PRO A 436 5.25 23.15 7.20
N SER A 437 5.22 22.38 8.29
CA SER A 437 6.41 22.13 9.13
C SER A 437 7.52 21.47 8.31
N GLY A 438 7.19 20.44 7.53
CA GLY A 438 8.17 19.74 6.68
C GLY A 438 8.76 20.62 5.57
N ARG A 439 7.93 21.46 4.92
CA ARG A 439 8.40 22.41 3.90
C ARG A 439 9.35 23.45 4.52
N GLY A 440 8.98 24.04 5.66
CA GLY A 440 9.82 25.00 6.35
C GLY A 440 11.15 24.40 6.80
N LEU A 441 11.13 23.18 7.36
CA LEU A 441 12.36 22.48 7.76
C LEU A 441 13.29 22.18 6.58
N ARG A 442 12.77 21.85 5.39
CA ARG A 442 13.60 21.71 4.18
C ARG A 442 14.25 23.02 3.76
N GLY A 443 13.62 24.16 4.04
CA GLY A 443 14.22 25.49 3.86
C GLY A 443 15.49 25.69 4.68
N PHE A 444 15.63 25.00 5.81
CA PHE A 444 16.85 24.96 6.64
C PHE A 444 17.83 23.83 6.24
N GLY A 445 17.60 23.17 5.10
CA GLY A 445 18.48 22.12 4.60
C GLY A 445 18.31 20.76 5.26
N LEU A 446 17.18 20.50 5.95
CA LEU A 446 16.86 19.17 6.46
C LEU A 446 16.50 18.24 5.28
N SER A 447 17.15 17.08 5.24
CA SER A 447 16.87 16.05 4.23
C SER A 447 15.58 15.29 4.56
N GLU A 448 15.07 14.53 3.59
CA GLU A 448 13.97 13.60 3.83
C GLU A 448 14.33 12.54 4.89
N ARG A 449 15.62 12.18 5.01
CA ARG A 449 16.10 11.28 6.07
C ARG A 449 15.96 11.93 7.44
N ASP A 450 16.34 13.19 7.58
CA ASP A 450 16.23 13.92 8.86
C ASP A 450 14.77 14.02 9.31
N ILE A 451 13.86 14.32 8.38
CA ILE A 451 12.41 14.36 8.65
C ILE A 451 11.90 12.96 9.04
N GLY A 452 12.32 11.92 8.33
CA GLY A 452 11.98 10.53 8.65
C GLY A 452 12.44 10.12 10.04
N ASP A 453 13.65 10.53 10.44
CA ASP A 453 14.19 10.27 11.79
C ASP A 453 13.36 10.96 12.87
N LEU A 454 12.95 12.22 12.67
CA LEU A 454 12.08 12.95 13.61
C LEU A 454 10.72 12.24 13.80
N CYS A 455 10.15 11.76 12.70
CA CYS A 455 8.91 11.01 12.71
C CYS A 455 9.07 9.67 13.43
N LEU A 456 10.17 8.95 13.20
CA LEU A 456 10.46 7.67 13.83
C LEU A 456 10.72 7.82 15.34
N LEU A 457 11.45 8.87 15.76
CA LEU A 457 11.65 9.20 17.17
C LEU A 457 10.33 9.50 17.88
N THR A 458 9.41 10.18 17.18
CA THR A 458 8.06 10.44 17.70
C THR A 458 7.31 9.13 17.92
N ILE A 459 7.35 8.19 16.95
CA ILE A 459 6.73 6.86 17.07
C ILE A 459 7.33 6.09 18.24
N GLN A 460 8.66 6.06 18.35
CA GLN A 460 9.33 5.38 19.46
C GLN A 460 8.94 6.00 20.80
N GLY A 461 8.88 7.33 20.89
CA GLY A 461 8.41 8.05 22.07
C GLY A 461 6.98 7.68 22.45
N SER A 462 6.05 7.67 21.50
CA SER A 462 4.66 7.26 21.73
C SER A 462 4.57 5.81 22.21
N LEU A 463 5.30 4.89 21.59
CA LEU A 463 5.35 3.51 22.06
C LEU A 463 5.86 3.38 23.50
N ASN A 464 6.79 4.24 23.93
CA ASN A 464 7.22 4.28 25.32
C ASN A 464 6.12 4.83 26.25
N CYS A 465 5.36 5.84 25.82
CA CYS A 465 4.19 6.31 26.58
C CYS A 465 3.19 5.17 26.80
N TYR A 466 2.89 4.42 25.73
CA TYR A 466 2.01 3.26 25.80
C TYR A 466 2.58 2.13 26.69
N ASP A 467 3.89 1.84 26.59
CA ASP A 467 4.54 0.82 27.41
C ASP A 467 4.55 1.19 28.89
N MET A 468 4.84 2.46 29.22
CA MET A 468 4.78 2.94 30.59
C MET A 468 3.36 2.81 31.13
N TYR A 469 2.37 3.29 30.36
CA TYR A 469 0.96 3.20 30.74
C TYR A 469 0.52 1.75 31.01
N THR A 470 0.90 0.81 30.14
CA THR A 470 0.52 -0.59 30.29
C THR A 470 1.27 -1.31 31.41
N ARG A 471 2.50 -0.92 31.74
CA ARG A 471 3.25 -1.48 32.88
C ARG A 471 2.83 -0.90 34.23
N GLY A 472 2.57 0.40 34.30
CA GLY A 472 2.22 1.10 35.54
C GLY A 472 0.76 0.95 35.97
N THR A 473 -0.01 0.13 35.26
CA THR A 473 -1.45 -0.10 35.53
C THR A 473 -1.84 -1.57 35.58
N CYS A 474 -0.84 -2.45 35.62
CA CYS A 474 -1.00 -3.89 35.86
C CYS A 474 -0.92 -4.20 37.35
#